data_AF-A0A1F5J7Y0-F1
#
_entry.id   AF-A0A1F5J7Y0-F1
#
_cell.length_a   1.000
_cell.length_b   1.000
_cell.length_c   1.000
_cell.angle_alpha   90.00
_cell.angle_beta   90.00
_cell.angle_gamma   90.00
#
_symmetry.space_group_name_H-M   'P 1'
#
loop_
_entity.id
_entity.type
_entity.pdbx_description
1 polymer ?
#
loop_
_entity_poly.entity_id
_entity_poly.type
_entity_poly.pdbx_seq_one_letter_code
_entity_poly.pdbx_strand_id
1 'polypeptide(L)'
;MKRILVAMFLIFPFLIIVGQNALCEGNAADLAQSYENEETREIVDLVNDAAELVNAEGEAAFSDFRASGSRWRQGEMYIFVLDPQGNMLVHPDPAMEGKNVLDVKDVNGKPIIRGLIGAAMFPGKPEGWYHYEWPVPGGILPRWKSTYVRLVTAPSGKSYIAGSGIYNDRMERAFVVDMVRDAAAQVEKNGEAAFSLFNDRSGPFIAKDAYIFVIDPSGVDLVNPGFPNLEGRNILDVEDTNGKKLIREMLQVVETSGSGWVDYMWPKPGESVSTQKSAYVSKAKMGDKWVLIGSGVYLADAPKAAQAGEKMTAAELMTLVREGAAVLEKIGEKAYPEFRQKGSKWFRDNTYLFVWSMDGTRVFHAADPTLEGRNASGVKDVLGRPYGKMFLEAAAGPAGEGWVHYMYPEPGDIFPTWKSTFVKRVTFPSGEQYIVGSGIYNMQMDKPFIEDVVNRAASLVAEQGKEAFSRLRDKTGPFIFMDTYVFVDTPDGTELVNPAQPSLEGKNLIDLRDLKGNAVLKDEIAAAMKDGSAWLDLYWFKPGQNTPAQKRTFVRKVQSGGETYIVGSGFYTE
;
A
#
# COMPACT_ATOMS: atom_id res chain seq x y z
N MET A 1 87.26 -25.69 39.58
CA MET A 1 87.08 -25.86 38.12
C MET A 1 85.61 -25.66 37.78
N LYS A 2 85.35 -24.87 36.73
CA LYS A 2 84.06 -24.28 36.33
C LYS A 2 82.90 -25.29 36.35
N ARG A 3 81.81 -24.98 37.08
CA ARG A 3 80.48 -25.58 36.88
C ARG A 3 79.63 -24.57 36.11
N ILE A 4 79.15 -25.02 34.95
CA ILE A 4 78.29 -24.28 34.04
C ILE A 4 76.90 -24.17 34.67
N LEU A 5 76.41 -22.95 34.84
CA LEU A 5 75.05 -22.62 35.26
C LEU A 5 74.21 -22.46 33.98
N VAL A 6 73.22 -23.32 33.77
CA VAL A 6 72.22 -23.16 32.71
C VAL A 6 71.13 -22.23 33.26
N ALA A 7 71.07 -21.00 32.75
CA ALA A 7 69.99 -20.06 33.03
C ALA A 7 68.90 -20.21 31.97
N MET A 8 67.69 -20.51 32.43
CA MET A 8 66.47 -20.63 31.63
C MET A 8 65.93 -19.22 31.35
N PHE A 9 66.00 -18.75 30.11
CA PHE A 9 65.36 -17.50 29.69
C PHE A 9 63.89 -17.75 29.38
N LEU A 10 63.00 -17.11 30.15
CA LEU A 10 61.58 -16.98 29.83
C LEU A 10 61.42 -15.92 28.73
N ILE A 11 60.95 -16.33 27.55
CA ILE A 11 60.50 -15.44 26.48
C ILE A 11 58.98 -15.30 26.63
N PHE A 12 58.51 -14.09 26.92
CA PHE A 12 57.11 -13.69 26.81
C PHE A 12 56.74 -13.55 25.32
N PRO A 13 55.73 -14.27 24.78
CA PRO A 13 55.20 -13.95 23.47
C PRO A 13 54.21 -12.79 23.59
N PHE A 14 54.47 -11.76 22.79
CA PHE A 14 53.55 -10.65 22.55
C PHE A 14 52.36 -11.20 21.75
N LEU A 15 51.19 -11.33 22.38
CA LEU A 15 49.96 -11.78 21.73
C LEU A 15 49.33 -10.58 21.01
N ILE A 16 49.50 -10.50 19.68
CA ILE A 16 48.68 -9.63 18.85
C ILE A 16 47.30 -10.31 18.76
N ILE A 17 46.34 -9.80 19.52
CA ILE A 17 44.93 -10.15 19.36
C ILE A 17 44.46 -9.46 18.08
N VAL A 18 44.46 -10.19 16.97
CA VAL A 18 43.67 -9.81 15.80
C VAL A 18 42.22 -10.11 16.18
N GLY A 19 41.47 -9.08 16.52
CA GLY A 19 40.03 -9.18 16.69
C GLY A 19 39.40 -9.59 15.36
N GLN A 20 38.86 -10.81 15.29
CA GLN A 20 37.94 -11.19 14.25
C GLN A 20 36.67 -10.34 14.43
N ASN A 21 36.52 -9.29 13.63
CA ASN A 21 35.20 -8.74 13.34
C ASN A 21 34.47 -9.82 12.53
N ALA A 22 33.62 -10.59 13.20
CA ALA A 22 32.63 -11.42 12.54
C ALA A 22 31.59 -10.50 11.89
N LEU A 23 31.89 -10.04 10.68
CA LEU A 23 30.85 -9.62 9.74
C LEU A 23 30.13 -10.91 9.31
N CYS A 24 28.81 -10.95 9.51
CA CYS A 24 27.97 -12.04 9.02
C CYS A 24 27.97 -12.02 7.47
N GLU A 25 28.96 -12.66 6.86
CA GLU A 25 28.90 -13.06 5.46
C GLU A 25 28.02 -14.32 5.35
N GLY A 26 26.70 -14.10 5.28
CA GLY A 26 25.78 -15.15 4.87
C GLY A 26 25.93 -15.40 3.37
N ASN A 27 26.36 -16.61 2.99
CA ASN A 27 26.59 -16.97 1.60
C ASN A 27 25.25 -17.13 0.85
N ALA A 28 25.22 -16.87 -0.46
CA ALA A 28 24.02 -17.01 -1.31
C ALA A 28 23.32 -18.38 -1.17
N ALA A 29 24.10 -19.45 -1.01
CA ALA A 29 23.61 -20.82 -0.79
C ALA A 29 22.81 -20.99 0.51
N ASP A 30 23.13 -20.20 1.55
CA ASP A 30 22.47 -20.23 2.86
C ASP A 30 21.10 -19.54 2.80
N LEU A 31 20.95 -18.53 1.92
CA LEU A 31 19.68 -17.89 1.62
C LEU A 31 18.79 -18.76 0.69
N ALA A 32 19.37 -19.44 -0.30
CA ALA A 32 18.63 -20.35 -1.19
C ALA A 32 17.95 -21.50 -0.42
N GLN A 33 18.61 -22.05 0.60
CA GLN A 33 18.02 -23.05 1.51
C GLN A 33 16.98 -22.49 2.47
N SER A 34 16.84 -21.16 2.57
CA SER A 34 15.90 -20.49 3.48
C SER A 34 14.54 -20.13 2.86
N TYR A 35 14.39 -20.24 1.54
CA TYR A 35 13.10 -20.03 0.88
C TYR A 35 12.14 -21.15 1.25
N GLU A 36 10.91 -20.80 1.60
CA GLU A 36 9.86 -21.74 2.00
C GLU A 36 9.15 -22.30 0.75
N ASN A 37 8.95 -21.48 -0.29
CA ASN A 37 8.26 -21.87 -1.53
C ASN A 37 9.19 -22.63 -2.49
N GLU A 38 8.65 -23.69 -3.10
CA GLU A 38 9.34 -24.48 -4.12
C GLU A 38 9.64 -23.68 -5.39
N GLU A 39 8.67 -22.92 -5.90
CA GLU A 39 8.86 -22.09 -7.10
C GLU A 39 9.97 -21.04 -6.90
N THR A 40 10.08 -20.49 -5.69
CA THR A 40 11.14 -19.52 -5.35
C THR A 40 12.52 -20.17 -5.41
N ARG A 41 12.66 -21.40 -4.89
CA ARG A 41 13.91 -22.17 -4.99
C ARG A 41 14.25 -22.50 -6.45
N GLU A 42 13.26 -22.96 -7.22
CA GLU A 42 13.43 -23.29 -8.64
C GLU A 42 13.90 -22.09 -9.47
N ILE A 43 13.37 -20.89 -9.21
CA ILE A 43 13.81 -19.66 -9.89
C ILE A 43 15.27 -19.32 -9.57
N VAL A 44 15.66 -19.43 -8.31
CA VAL A 44 17.04 -19.14 -7.88
C VAL A 44 18.01 -20.12 -8.55
N ASP A 45 17.69 -21.41 -8.53
CA ASP A 45 18.48 -22.45 -9.19
C ASP A 45 18.55 -22.20 -10.71
N LEU A 46 17.42 -21.86 -11.34
CA LEU A 46 17.36 -21.57 -12.78
C LEU A 46 18.23 -20.37 -13.17
N VAL A 47 18.21 -19.29 -12.38
CA VAL A 47 19.03 -18.10 -12.64
C VAL A 47 20.51 -18.39 -12.39
N ASN A 48 20.83 -19.18 -11.36
CA ASN A 48 22.20 -19.59 -11.07
C ASN A 48 22.77 -20.46 -12.19
N ASP A 49 22.02 -21.45 -12.66
CA ASP A 49 22.40 -22.29 -13.81
C ASP A 49 22.59 -21.43 -15.08
N ALA A 50 21.72 -20.45 -15.32
CA ALA A 50 21.84 -19.54 -16.46
C ALA A 50 23.08 -18.65 -16.35
N ALA A 51 23.36 -18.12 -15.16
CA ALA A 51 24.56 -17.33 -14.90
C ALA A 51 25.83 -18.17 -15.08
N GLU A 52 25.86 -19.42 -14.61
CA GLU A 52 27.00 -20.31 -14.86
C GLU A 52 27.19 -20.61 -16.35
N LEU A 53 26.11 -20.82 -17.10
CA LEU A 53 26.19 -21.03 -18.54
C LEU A 53 26.74 -19.79 -19.28
N VAL A 54 26.29 -18.58 -18.89
CA VAL A 54 26.86 -17.32 -19.44
C VAL A 54 28.31 -17.13 -19.03
N ASN A 55 28.69 -17.53 -17.81
CA ASN A 55 30.09 -17.47 -17.37
C ASN A 55 30.99 -18.43 -18.16
N ALA A 56 30.48 -19.59 -18.55
CA ALA A 56 31.22 -20.60 -19.31
C ALA A 56 31.27 -20.30 -20.82
N GLU A 57 30.14 -19.90 -21.41
CA GLU A 57 29.96 -19.83 -22.87
C GLU A 57 29.75 -18.40 -23.40
N GLY A 58 29.55 -17.42 -22.52
CA GLY A 58 29.24 -16.04 -22.91
C GLY A 58 27.95 -15.93 -23.69
N GLU A 59 27.95 -15.11 -24.74
CA GLU A 59 26.78 -14.85 -25.58
C GLU A 59 26.27 -16.07 -26.36
N ALA A 60 27.07 -17.13 -26.49
CA ALA A 60 26.63 -18.38 -27.12
C ALA A 60 25.47 -19.04 -26.36
N ALA A 61 25.39 -18.87 -25.04
CA ALA A 61 24.30 -19.36 -24.20
C ALA A 61 22.93 -18.75 -24.57
N PHE A 62 22.90 -17.58 -25.21
CA PHE A 62 21.67 -16.83 -25.41
C PHE A 62 20.69 -17.52 -26.37
N SER A 63 21.15 -18.38 -27.27
CA SER A 63 20.25 -19.16 -28.14
C SER A 63 19.37 -20.11 -27.33
N ASP A 64 19.94 -20.71 -26.30
CA ASP A 64 19.28 -21.73 -25.49
C ASP A 64 18.16 -21.11 -24.66
N PHE A 65 18.42 -19.92 -24.11
CA PHE A 65 17.42 -19.16 -23.34
C PHE A 65 16.20 -18.74 -24.17
N ARG A 66 16.35 -18.59 -25.50
CA ARG A 66 15.22 -18.23 -26.39
C ARG A 66 14.30 -19.40 -26.73
N ALA A 67 14.82 -20.62 -26.66
CA ALA A 67 14.12 -21.83 -27.11
C ALA A 67 12.84 -22.08 -26.29
N SER A 68 11.68 -21.90 -26.92
CA SER A 68 10.38 -22.15 -26.30
C SER A 68 10.20 -23.64 -25.95
N GLY A 69 9.76 -23.93 -24.73
CA GLY A 69 9.60 -25.30 -24.23
C GLY A 69 10.90 -25.93 -23.69
N SER A 70 12.01 -25.20 -23.71
CA SER A 70 13.24 -25.62 -23.01
C SER A 70 13.11 -25.43 -21.49
N ARG A 71 14.07 -25.94 -20.71
CA ARG A 71 14.14 -25.65 -19.26
C ARG A 71 14.29 -24.16 -18.92
N TRP A 72 14.74 -23.34 -19.88
CA TRP A 72 14.94 -21.91 -19.71
C TRP A 72 13.70 -21.07 -20.00
N ARG A 73 12.65 -21.68 -20.58
CA ARG A 73 11.42 -20.99 -20.99
C ARG A 73 10.22 -21.93 -20.98
N GLN A 74 9.48 -21.92 -19.88
CA GLN A 74 8.26 -22.71 -19.66
C GLN A 74 7.14 -21.84 -19.08
N GLY A 75 6.04 -21.69 -19.83
CA GLY A 75 4.91 -20.89 -19.40
C GLY A 75 5.32 -19.45 -19.05
N GLU A 76 5.13 -19.06 -17.79
CA GLU A 76 5.48 -17.74 -17.26
C GLU A 76 6.92 -17.63 -16.74
N MET A 77 7.63 -18.76 -16.59
CA MET A 77 9.02 -18.81 -16.13
C MET A 77 9.97 -18.77 -17.33
N TYR A 78 10.86 -17.80 -17.34
CA TYR A 78 11.82 -17.63 -18.43
C TYR A 78 13.07 -16.86 -18.00
N ILE A 79 14.22 -17.21 -18.58
CA ILE A 79 15.43 -16.40 -18.47
C ILE A 79 15.33 -15.16 -19.36
N PHE A 80 15.62 -14.00 -18.80
CA PHE A 80 16.00 -12.81 -19.55
C PHE A 80 17.45 -12.44 -19.24
N VAL A 81 18.09 -11.72 -20.16
CA VAL A 81 19.46 -11.23 -19.99
C VAL A 81 19.52 -9.75 -20.32
N LEU A 82 20.06 -8.97 -19.38
CA LEU A 82 20.36 -7.54 -19.53
C LEU A 82 21.87 -7.31 -19.52
N ASP A 83 22.32 -6.19 -20.08
CA ASP A 83 23.61 -5.61 -19.69
C ASP A 83 23.43 -4.54 -18.59
N PRO A 84 24.51 -4.10 -17.92
CA PRO A 84 24.42 -3.06 -16.88
C PRO A 84 23.95 -1.69 -17.37
N GLN A 85 23.83 -1.48 -18.68
CA GLN A 85 23.30 -0.25 -19.29
C GLN A 85 21.79 -0.35 -19.55
N GLY A 86 21.18 -1.50 -19.28
CA GLY A 86 19.74 -1.74 -19.47
C GLY A 86 19.36 -2.12 -20.89
N ASN A 87 20.30 -2.56 -21.73
CA ASN A 87 19.96 -3.20 -22.99
C ASN A 87 19.42 -4.61 -22.71
N MET A 88 18.33 -4.99 -23.36
CA MET A 88 17.73 -6.32 -23.25
C MET A 88 18.28 -7.22 -24.35
N LEU A 89 19.04 -8.25 -23.97
CA LEU A 89 19.73 -9.16 -24.91
C LEU A 89 18.92 -10.42 -25.17
N VAL A 90 18.13 -10.86 -24.19
CA VAL A 90 17.25 -12.03 -24.29
C VAL A 90 15.94 -11.70 -23.59
N HIS A 91 14.80 -11.80 -24.28
CA HIS A 91 13.49 -11.74 -23.64
C HIS A 91 12.42 -12.45 -24.48
N PRO A 92 11.40 -13.12 -23.88
CA PRO A 92 10.32 -13.75 -24.64
C PRO A 92 9.47 -12.79 -25.48
N ASP A 93 9.37 -11.53 -25.05
CA ASP A 93 8.72 -10.46 -25.81
C ASP A 93 9.73 -9.85 -26.81
N PRO A 94 9.53 -10.08 -28.13
CA PRO A 94 10.42 -9.55 -29.15
C PRO A 94 10.40 -8.02 -29.23
N ALA A 95 9.40 -7.35 -28.65
CA ALA A 95 9.37 -5.90 -28.59
C ALA A 95 10.39 -5.31 -27.60
N MET A 96 10.92 -6.11 -26.67
CA MET A 96 11.94 -5.67 -25.70
C MET A 96 13.36 -5.97 -26.18
N GLU A 97 13.57 -7.10 -26.85
CA GLU A 97 14.91 -7.57 -27.21
C GLU A 97 15.62 -6.62 -28.20
N GLY A 98 16.92 -6.40 -27.99
CA GLY A 98 17.76 -5.49 -28.76
C GLY A 98 17.56 -4.00 -28.45
N LYS A 99 16.70 -3.65 -27.47
CA LYS A 99 16.43 -2.26 -27.08
C LYS A 99 17.00 -1.95 -25.71
N ASN A 100 17.30 -0.66 -25.50
CA ASN A 100 17.50 -0.13 -24.17
C ASN A 100 16.15 0.06 -23.49
N VAL A 101 15.94 -0.64 -22.38
CA VAL A 101 14.69 -0.68 -21.62
C VAL A 101 14.85 -0.08 -20.22
N LEU A 102 15.92 0.68 -19.98
CA LEU A 102 16.29 1.20 -18.67
C LEU A 102 15.17 1.98 -17.97
N ASP A 103 14.37 2.72 -18.74
CA ASP A 103 13.30 3.58 -18.23
C ASP A 103 11.91 2.92 -18.18
N VAL A 104 11.83 1.61 -18.42
CA VAL A 104 10.60 0.84 -18.24
C VAL A 104 10.18 0.88 -16.77
N LYS A 105 8.91 1.21 -16.54
CA LYS A 105 8.28 1.33 -15.23
C LYS A 105 7.04 0.45 -15.16
N ASP A 106 6.68 0.02 -13.94
CA ASP A 106 5.38 -0.59 -13.70
C ASP A 106 4.24 0.44 -13.74
N VAL A 107 3.01 -0.04 -13.57
CA VAL A 107 1.80 0.79 -13.62
C VAL A 107 1.71 1.83 -12.49
N ASN A 108 2.52 1.68 -11.44
CA ASN A 108 2.64 2.62 -10.32
C ASN A 108 3.87 3.52 -10.46
N GLY A 109 4.62 3.43 -11.56
CA GLY A 109 5.81 4.23 -11.84
C GLY A 109 7.11 3.67 -11.27
N LYS A 110 7.11 2.46 -10.71
CA LYS A 110 8.30 1.80 -10.14
C LYS A 110 9.29 1.43 -11.26
N PRO A 111 10.56 1.86 -11.21
CA PRO A 111 11.52 1.62 -12.28
C PRO A 111 12.05 0.19 -12.27
N ILE A 112 11.54 -0.64 -13.20
CA ILE A 112 11.77 -2.08 -13.19
C ILE A 112 13.23 -2.41 -13.50
N ILE A 113 13.73 -1.95 -14.64
CA ILE A 113 15.07 -2.35 -15.12
C ILE A 113 16.17 -1.74 -14.24
N ARG A 114 16.03 -0.47 -13.82
CA ARG A 114 16.96 0.12 -12.86
C ARG A 114 16.97 -0.61 -11.52
N GLY A 115 15.80 -1.04 -11.05
CA GLY A 115 15.68 -1.81 -9.81
C GLY A 115 16.35 -3.18 -9.88
N LEU A 116 16.15 -3.90 -10.99
CA LEU A 116 16.82 -5.17 -11.26
C LEU A 116 18.34 -5.01 -11.34
N ILE A 117 18.83 -4.00 -12.07
CA ILE A 117 20.26 -3.70 -12.12
C ILE A 117 20.80 -3.37 -10.71
N GLY A 118 20.06 -2.56 -9.94
CA GLY A 118 20.41 -2.22 -8.56
C GLY A 118 20.51 -3.45 -7.64
N ALA A 119 19.58 -4.40 -7.77
CA ALA A 119 19.60 -5.65 -7.01
C ALA A 119 20.81 -6.54 -7.38
N ALA A 120 21.18 -6.62 -8.66
CA ALA A 120 22.33 -7.41 -9.12
C ALA A 120 23.69 -6.73 -8.85
N MET A 121 23.71 -5.42 -8.60
CA MET A 121 24.93 -4.64 -8.41
C MET A 121 25.05 -4.08 -6.99
N PHE A 122 24.31 -4.65 -6.03
CA PHE A 122 24.42 -4.23 -4.63
C PHE A 122 25.84 -4.51 -4.11
N PRO A 123 26.51 -3.56 -3.42
CA PRO A 123 27.89 -3.74 -2.98
C PRO A 123 28.07 -5.00 -2.12
N GLY A 124 28.98 -5.89 -2.53
CA GLY A 124 29.25 -7.15 -1.82
C GLY A 124 28.24 -8.27 -2.06
N LYS A 125 27.23 -8.03 -2.91
CA LYS A 125 26.13 -8.97 -3.19
C LYS A 125 25.73 -8.89 -4.67
N PRO A 126 26.32 -9.71 -5.55
CA PRO A 126 26.13 -9.63 -7.01
C PRO A 126 24.80 -10.24 -7.48
N GLU A 127 23.77 -10.24 -6.63
CA GLU A 127 22.50 -10.91 -6.85
C GLU A 127 21.43 -10.39 -5.89
N GLY A 128 20.16 -10.55 -6.24
CA GLY A 128 19.09 -10.13 -5.35
C GLY A 128 17.71 -10.21 -5.96
N TRP A 129 16.70 -9.94 -5.12
CA TRP A 129 15.31 -9.87 -5.53
C TRP A 129 14.87 -8.44 -5.80
N TYR A 130 13.99 -8.28 -6.80
CA TYR A 130 13.25 -7.05 -7.03
C TYR A 130 11.79 -7.35 -7.35
N HIS A 131 10.88 -6.56 -6.76
CA HIS A 131 9.44 -6.80 -6.79
C HIS A 131 8.72 -5.63 -7.45
N TYR A 132 7.91 -5.90 -8.47
CA TYR A 132 7.21 -4.88 -9.28
C TYR A 132 5.92 -5.45 -9.88
N GLU A 133 5.04 -4.60 -10.40
CA GLU A 133 3.87 -5.07 -11.15
C GLU A 133 4.19 -5.21 -12.66
N TRP A 134 3.76 -6.32 -13.28
CA TRP A 134 4.08 -6.60 -14.67
C TRP A 134 2.88 -7.18 -15.45
N PRO A 135 2.65 -6.77 -16.70
CA PRO A 135 1.63 -7.37 -17.56
C PRO A 135 1.84 -8.88 -17.71
N VAL A 136 0.78 -9.64 -17.51
CA VAL A 136 0.79 -11.08 -17.80
C VAL A 136 0.45 -11.26 -19.27
N PRO A 137 1.16 -12.11 -20.02
CA PRO A 137 0.75 -12.47 -21.37
C PRO A 137 -0.70 -12.99 -21.38
N GLY A 138 -1.60 -12.29 -22.10
CA GLY A 138 -3.03 -12.63 -22.16
C GLY A 138 -3.88 -12.18 -20.95
N GLY A 139 -3.28 -11.53 -19.94
CA GLY A 139 -3.98 -10.97 -18.79
C GLY A 139 -4.50 -9.55 -19.00
N ILE A 140 -5.54 -9.18 -18.24
CA ILE A 140 -6.17 -7.85 -18.30
C ILE A 140 -5.42 -6.84 -17.44
N LEU A 141 -5.06 -7.25 -16.21
CA LEU A 141 -4.36 -6.44 -15.23
C LEU A 141 -2.92 -6.92 -15.06
N PRO A 142 -1.98 -6.01 -14.77
CA PRO A 142 -0.65 -6.39 -14.34
C PRO A 142 -0.72 -7.16 -13.01
N ARG A 143 0.25 -8.04 -12.78
CA ARG A 143 0.37 -8.79 -11.53
C ARG A 143 1.70 -8.51 -10.85
N TRP A 144 1.73 -8.61 -9.52
CA TRP A 144 3.00 -8.59 -8.80
C TRP A 144 3.89 -9.70 -9.32
N LYS A 145 5.13 -9.33 -9.63
CA LYS A 145 6.20 -10.21 -10.07
C LYS A 145 7.41 -10.00 -9.17
N SER A 146 7.90 -11.09 -8.60
CA SER A 146 9.17 -11.15 -7.87
C SER A 146 10.21 -11.74 -8.81
N THR A 147 11.28 -10.99 -9.07
CA THR A 147 12.35 -11.40 -9.99
C THR A 147 13.65 -11.48 -9.25
N TYR A 148 14.33 -12.61 -9.38
CA TYR A 148 15.69 -12.81 -8.91
C TYR A 148 16.65 -12.56 -10.07
N VAL A 149 17.74 -11.86 -9.78
CA VAL A 149 18.77 -11.51 -10.76
C VAL A 149 20.15 -11.78 -10.19
N ARG A 150 21.08 -12.13 -11.08
CA ARG A 150 22.49 -12.32 -10.76
C ARG A 150 23.37 -11.68 -11.81
N LEU A 151 24.34 -10.89 -11.36
CA LEU A 151 25.40 -10.34 -12.17
C LEU A 151 26.41 -11.44 -12.48
N VAL A 152 26.77 -11.56 -13.75
CA VAL A 152 27.74 -12.52 -14.27
C VAL A 152 28.71 -11.84 -15.20
N THR A 153 29.98 -12.24 -15.16
CA THR A 153 31.00 -11.83 -16.14
C THR A 153 31.27 -12.97 -17.10
N ALA A 154 31.08 -12.75 -18.39
CA ALA A 154 31.37 -13.70 -19.46
C ALA A 154 32.90 -13.84 -19.69
N PRO A 155 33.36 -14.89 -20.40
CA PRO A 155 34.79 -15.07 -20.72
C PRO A 155 35.40 -13.90 -21.50
N SER A 156 34.57 -13.17 -22.24
CA SER A 156 34.95 -11.96 -22.97
C SER A 156 35.27 -10.75 -22.07
N GLY A 157 35.00 -10.85 -20.76
CA GLY A 157 35.12 -9.76 -19.80
C GLY A 157 33.90 -8.83 -19.73
N LYS A 158 32.89 -9.06 -20.56
CA LYS A 158 31.61 -8.32 -20.49
C LYS A 158 30.77 -8.81 -19.31
N SER A 159 30.07 -7.90 -18.67
CA SER A 159 29.12 -8.23 -17.62
C SER A 159 27.70 -8.27 -18.16
N TYR A 160 26.93 -9.23 -17.67
CA TYR A 160 25.51 -9.44 -17.95
C TYR A 160 24.76 -9.66 -16.64
N ILE A 161 23.45 -9.45 -16.67
CA ILE A 161 22.55 -9.75 -15.57
C ILE A 161 21.54 -10.76 -16.10
N ALA A 162 21.62 -11.99 -15.61
CA ALA A 162 20.63 -13.02 -15.88
C ALA A 162 19.53 -12.95 -14.82
N GLY A 163 18.27 -13.12 -15.22
CA GLY A 163 17.16 -13.11 -14.28
C GLY A 163 15.94 -13.90 -14.74
N SER A 164 15.12 -14.26 -13.77
CA SER A 164 13.82 -14.92 -13.95
C SER A 164 12.91 -14.53 -12.78
N GLY A 165 11.60 -14.68 -12.96
CA GLY A 165 10.67 -14.30 -11.92
C GLY A 165 9.37 -15.07 -11.94
N ILE A 166 8.66 -14.95 -10.82
CA ILE A 166 7.39 -15.59 -10.50
C ILE A 166 6.32 -14.54 -10.27
N TYR A 167 5.08 -14.86 -10.62
CA TYR A 167 3.94 -13.98 -10.43
C TYR A 167 3.11 -14.38 -9.20
N ASN A 168 2.53 -13.39 -8.52
CA ASN A 168 1.63 -13.58 -7.38
C ASN A 168 2.21 -14.43 -6.23
N ASP A 169 3.52 -14.47 -6.10
CA ASP A 169 4.19 -15.11 -4.97
C ASP A 169 3.79 -14.42 -3.66
N ARG A 170 3.78 -15.21 -2.57
CA ARG A 170 3.62 -14.65 -1.22
C ARG A 170 4.95 -14.02 -0.81
N MET A 171 4.90 -12.92 -0.05
CA MET A 171 6.11 -12.43 0.59
C MET A 171 6.65 -13.51 1.53
N GLU A 172 7.89 -13.91 1.34
CA GLU A 172 8.55 -14.90 2.17
C GLU A 172 9.46 -14.24 3.20
N ARG A 173 9.70 -14.97 4.30
CA ARG A 173 10.60 -14.55 5.37
C ARG A 173 12.00 -14.20 4.85
N ALA A 174 12.50 -14.97 3.89
CA ALA A 174 13.81 -14.74 3.27
C ALA A 174 13.88 -13.37 2.55
N PHE A 175 12.84 -12.96 1.82
CA PHE A 175 12.81 -11.64 1.16
C PHE A 175 12.86 -10.49 2.18
N VAL A 176 12.15 -10.66 3.31
CA VAL A 176 12.13 -9.67 4.40
C VAL A 176 13.48 -9.57 5.10
N VAL A 177 14.14 -10.69 5.37
CA VAL A 177 15.50 -10.71 5.95
C VAL A 177 16.48 -9.98 5.03
N ASP A 178 16.39 -10.26 3.73
CA ASP A 178 17.23 -9.64 2.72
C ASP A 178 17.04 -8.11 2.67
N MET A 179 15.77 -7.68 2.63
CA MET A 179 15.39 -6.26 2.63
C MET A 179 15.89 -5.53 3.89
N VAL A 180 15.79 -6.15 5.08
CA VAL A 180 16.25 -5.56 6.35
C VAL A 180 17.77 -5.45 6.40
N ARG A 181 18.51 -6.45 5.89
CA ARG A 181 19.97 -6.40 5.81
C ARG A 181 20.44 -5.29 4.87
N ASP A 182 19.82 -5.18 3.70
CA ASP A 182 20.15 -4.12 2.74
C ASP A 182 19.83 -2.74 3.32
N ALA A 183 18.71 -2.59 4.04
CA ALA A 183 18.35 -1.35 4.73
C ALA A 183 19.33 -1.00 5.86
N ALA A 184 19.76 -1.99 6.66
CA ALA A 184 20.77 -1.80 7.68
C ALA A 184 22.10 -1.31 7.10
N ALA A 185 22.55 -1.92 5.99
CA ALA A 185 23.75 -1.46 5.30
C ALA A 185 23.61 -0.01 4.79
N GLN A 186 22.43 0.40 4.32
CA GLN A 186 22.19 1.80 3.92
C GLN A 186 22.25 2.77 5.10
N VAL A 187 21.67 2.42 6.26
CA VAL A 187 21.74 3.26 7.46
C VAL A 187 23.16 3.32 8.02
N GLU A 188 23.89 2.22 8.06
CA GLU A 188 25.27 2.20 8.54
C GLU A 188 26.20 3.04 7.66
N LYS A 189 25.96 3.03 6.34
CA LYS A 189 26.75 3.81 5.38
C LYS A 189 26.37 5.29 5.35
N ASN A 190 25.07 5.60 5.33
CA ASN A 190 24.58 6.94 5.01
C ASN A 190 23.89 7.65 6.19
N GLY A 191 23.71 6.97 7.33
CA GLY A 191 22.98 7.49 8.48
C GLY A 191 21.52 7.83 8.17
N GLU A 192 21.02 8.91 8.77
CA GLU A 192 19.64 9.40 8.58
C GLU A 192 19.32 9.73 7.11
N ALA A 193 20.32 10.02 6.26
CA ALA A 193 20.08 10.29 4.84
C ALA A 193 19.46 9.07 4.11
N ALA A 194 19.66 7.85 4.64
CA ALA A 194 19.05 6.63 4.12
C ALA A 194 17.52 6.60 4.28
N PHE A 195 16.93 7.35 5.22
CA PHE A 195 15.49 7.29 5.53
C PHE A 195 14.61 7.67 4.33
N SER A 196 15.11 8.54 3.45
CA SER A 196 14.42 8.89 2.21
C SER A 196 14.25 7.69 1.27
N LEU A 197 15.17 6.72 1.28
CA LEU A 197 15.10 5.50 0.47
C LEU A 197 13.96 4.59 0.92
N PHE A 198 13.66 4.58 2.22
CA PHE A 198 12.62 3.74 2.81
C PHE A 198 11.22 4.33 2.62
N ASN A 199 11.12 5.64 2.41
CA ASN A 199 9.87 6.33 2.09
C ASN A 199 9.57 6.43 0.59
N ASP A 200 10.54 6.09 -0.27
CA ASP A 200 10.35 6.06 -1.72
C ASP A 200 9.54 4.82 -2.14
N ARG A 201 8.27 5.03 -2.51
CA ARG A 201 7.36 3.99 -3.01
C ARG A 201 7.82 3.33 -4.31
N SER A 202 8.72 3.98 -5.05
CA SER A 202 9.35 3.42 -6.25
C SER A 202 10.65 2.66 -5.95
N GLY A 203 11.12 2.72 -4.69
CA GLY A 203 12.32 2.06 -4.23
C GLY A 203 12.18 0.54 -3.98
N PRO A 204 13.29 -0.14 -3.65
CA PRO A 204 13.28 -1.57 -3.35
C PRO A 204 12.71 -1.90 -1.96
N PHE A 205 12.67 -0.93 -1.04
CA PHE A 205 12.31 -1.12 0.37
C PHE A 205 10.80 -1.10 0.65
N ILE A 206 9.98 -1.02 -0.41
CA ILE A 206 8.53 -1.16 -0.36
C ILE A 206 8.12 -2.15 -1.47
N ALA A 207 7.53 -3.27 -1.07
CA ALA A 207 7.08 -4.32 -1.97
C ALA A 207 5.82 -4.99 -1.41
N LYS A 208 4.73 -5.01 -2.18
CA LYS A 208 3.43 -5.53 -1.73
C LYS A 208 3.03 -4.88 -0.40
N ASP A 209 2.90 -5.66 0.67
CA ASP A 209 2.61 -5.22 2.04
C ASP A 209 3.85 -5.18 2.96
N ALA A 210 5.04 -5.49 2.44
CA ALA A 210 6.32 -5.37 3.13
C ALA A 210 6.93 -3.97 2.96
N TYR A 211 7.46 -3.44 4.06
CA TYR A 211 8.07 -2.12 4.13
C TYR A 211 9.10 -2.07 5.24
N ILE A 212 10.11 -1.19 5.11
CA ILE A 212 11.07 -0.91 6.18
C ILE A 212 10.49 0.06 7.20
N PHE A 213 10.60 -0.27 8.49
CA PHE A 213 10.41 0.67 9.58
C PHE A 213 11.70 0.85 10.39
N VAL A 214 11.90 2.03 10.96
CA VAL A 214 13.09 2.37 11.76
C VAL A 214 12.65 2.96 13.09
N ILE A 215 13.14 2.42 14.20
CA ILE A 215 12.78 2.83 15.56
C ILE A 215 14.03 3.13 16.36
N ASP A 216 14.03 4.22 17.12
CA ASP A 216 15.13 4.56 18.01
C ASP A 216 15.08 3.77 19.33
N PRO A 217 16.17 3.74 20.12
CA PRO A 217 16.21 2.96 21.37
C PRO A 217 15.23 3.41 22.46
N SER A 218 14.65 4.62 22.33
CA SER A 218 13.62 5.12 23.25
C SER A 218 12.20 4.73 22.82
N GLY A 219 12.06 4.08 21.66
CA GLY A 219 10.79 3.67 21.07
C GLY A 219 10.13 4.75 20.22
N VAL A 220 10.88 5.75 19.74
CA VAL A 220 10.36 6.73 18.77
C VAL A 220 10.42 6.12 17.37
N ASP A 221 9.28 6.14 16.68
CA ASP A 221 9.19 5.72 15.28
C ASP A 221 9.82 6.79 14.37
N LEU A 222 10.89 6.46 13.66
CA LEU A 222 11.64 7.40 12.83
C LEU A 222 11.24 7.33 11.36
N VAL A 223 10.86 6.15 10.89
CA VAL A 223 10.48 5.87 9.50
C VAL A 223 9.42 4.78 9.50
N ASN A 224 8.28 5.04 8.87
CA ASN A 224 7.20 4.07 8.74
C ASN A 224 6.30 4.39 7.54
N PRO A 225 6.74 4.09 6.29
CA PRO A 225 5.94 4.34 5.09
C PRO A 225 4.59 3.60 5.07
N GLY A 226 4.48 2.51 5.83
CA GLY A 226 3.21 1.78 6.00
C GLY A 226 2.23 2.50 6.92
N PHE A 227 2.72 3.21 7.94
CA PHE A 227 1.94 3.98 8.91
C PHE A 227 2.59 5.35 9.20
N PRO A 228 2.65 6.28 8.23
CA PRO A 228 3.41 7.53 8.38
C PRO A 228 2.92 8.42 9.53
N ASN A 229 1.69 8.21 10.00
CA ASN A 229 1.12 8.91 11.15
C ASN A 229 1.79 8.56 12.48
N LEU A 230 2.54 7.45 12.55
CA LEU A 230 3.29 7.05 13.73
C LEU A 230 4.66 7.71 13.81
N GLU A 231 5.22 8.17 12.68
CA GLU A 231 6.53 8.84 12.65
C GLU A 231 6.59 10.03 13.62
N GLY A 232 7.67 10.10 14.40
CA GLY A 232 7.92 11.08 15.45
C GLY A 232 7.22 10.80 16.78
N ARG A 233 6.37 9.77 16.87
CA ARG A 233 5.70 9.40 18.13
C ARG A 233 6.52 8.38 18.90
N ASN A 234 6.46 8.46 20.23
CA ASN A 234 6.91 7.36 21.08
C ASN A 234 5.83 6.28 21.10
N ILE A 235 6.16 5.11 20.55
CA ILE A 235 5.28 3.93 20.45
C ILE A 235 5.76 2.77 21.34
N LEU A 236 6.64 3.05 22.31
CA LEU A 236 7.24 2.03 23.18
C LEU A 236 6.21 1.20 23.94
N ASP A 237 5.12 1.83 24.37
CA ASP A 237 4.04 1.20 25.13
C ASP A 237 2.78 0.90 24.32
N VAL A 238 2.87 0.96 22.99
CA VAL A 238 1.78 0.48 22.12
C VAL A 238 1.61 -1.02 22.33
N GLU A 239 0.36 -1.42 22.58
CA GLU A 239 -0.05 -2.81 22.69
C GLU A 239 -0.77 -3.21 21.40
N ASP A 240 -0.48 -4.43 20.92
CA ASP A 240 -1.27 -5.01 19.85
C ASP A 240 -2.66 -5.46 20.34
N THR A 241 -3.50 -5.99 19.45
CA THR A 241 -4.86 -6.42 19.81
C THR A 241 -4.92 -7.57 20.82
N ASN A 242 -3.78 -8.20 21.14
CA ASN A 242 -3.65 -9.24 22.16
C ASN A 242 -2.98 -8.71 23.44
N GLY A 243 -2.73 -7.41 23.56
CA GLY A 243 -2.06 -6.78 24.71
C GLY A 243 -0.54 -6.88 24.68
N LYS A 244 0.07 -7.31 23.56
CA LYS A 244 1.52 -7.48 23.47
C LYS A 244 2.21 -6.13 23.23
N LYS A 245 3.16 -5.77 24.09
CA LYS A 245 4.06 -4.61 23.91
C LYS A 245 5.17 -4.88 22.89
N LEU A 246 4.77 -5.00 21.63
CA LEU A 246 5.63 -5.45 20.52
C LEU A 246 6.96 -4.67 20.41
N ILE A 247 6.97 -3.36 20.65
CA ILE A 247 8.16 -2.52 20.44
C ILE A 247 9.22 -2.81 21.51
N ARG A 248 8.79 -3.04 22.76
CA ARG A 248 9.69 -3.46 23.84
C ARG A 248 10.34 -4.80 23.53
N GLU A 249 9.58 -5.75 23.00
CA GLU A 249 10.11 -7.07 22.62
C GLU A 249 11.09 -6.98 21.45
N MET A 250 10.78 -6.19 20.42
CA MET A 250 11.69 -5.94 19.30
C MET A 250 13.01 -5.31 19.75
N LEU A 251 12.95 -4.29 20.61
CA LEU A 251 14.14 -3.65 21.18
C LEU A 251 14.96 -4.65 22.00
N GLN A 252 14.31 -5.46 22.83
CA GLN A 252 14.97 -6.51 23.60
C GLN A 252 15.70 -7.51 22.67
N VAL A 253 15.06 -7.98 21.60
CA VAL A 253 15.66 -8.93 20.65
C VAL A 253 16.92 -8.37 20.01
N VAL A 254 16.88 -7.12 19.51
CA VAL A 254 18.06 -6.53 18.85
C VAL A 254 19.17 -6.16 19.84
N GLU A 255 18.83 -5.87 21.09
CA GLU A 255 19.81 -5.63 22.15
C GLU A 255 20.51 -6.92 22.61
N THR A 256 19.78 -8.03 22.72
CA THR A 256 20.36 -9.30 23.21
C THR A 256 21.06 -10.10 22.13
N SER A 257 20.53 -10.07 20.91
CA SER A 257 20.91 -11.01 19.85
C SER A 257 21.36 -10.31 18.56
N GLY A 258 21.30 -8.98 18.51
CA GLY A 258 21.60 -8.19 17.32
C GLY A 258 20.49 -8.20 16.27
N SER A 259 19.85 -9.35 16.04
CA SER A 259 18.69 -9.50 15.16
C SER A 259 17.79 -10.67 15.57
N GLY A 260 16.55 -10.70 15.06
CA GLY A 260 15.63 -11.82 15.28
C GLY A 260 14.22 -11.57 14.76
N TRP A 261 13.37 -12.61 14.84
CA TRP A 261 11.96 -12.55 14.46
C TRP A 261 11.07 -12.24 15.66
N VAL A 262 10.05 -11.41 15.46
CA VAL A 262 9.02 -11.08 16.45
C VAL A 262 7.64 -11.18 15.80
N ASP A 263 6.76 -11.98 16.40
CA ASP A 263 5.37 -12.17 15.94
C ASP A 263 4.41 -11.31 16.76
N TYR A 264 3.49 -10.60 16.10
CA TYR A 264 2.54 -9.68 16.74
C TYR A 264 1.34 -9.42 15.84
N MET A 265 0.28 -8.82 16.40
CA MET A 265 -0.87 -8.38 15.62
C MET A 265 -0.64 -6.97 15.08
N TRP A 266 -0.77 -6.79 13.76
CA TRP A 266 -0.64 -5.47 13.13
C TRP A 266 -1.54 -5.38 11.90
N PRO A 267 -2.16 -4.24 11.61
CA PRO A 267 -2.89 -4.07 10.36
C PRO A 267 -1.93 -4.06 9.15
N LYS A 268 -2.44 -4.43 7.97
CA LYS A 268 -1.73 -4.17 6.70
C LYS A 268 -1.74 -2.68 6.37
N PRO A 269 -0.75 -2.15 5.65
CA PRO A 269 -0.82 -0.77 5.17
C PRO A 269 -2.14 -0.50 4.44
N GLY A 270 -2.86 0.54 4.87
CA GLY A 270 -4.18 0.89 4.33
C GLY A 270 -5.37 0.10 4.89
N GLU A 271 -5.13 -0.93 5.72
CA GLU A 271 -6.15 -1.61 6.51
C GLU A 271 -6.14 -1.11 7.96
N SER A 272 -7.23 -1.33 8.69
CA SER A 272 -7.30 -1.06 10.13
C SER A 272 -7.51 -2.31 10.97
N VAL A 273 -7.75 -3.46 10.33
CA VAL A 273 -7.97 -4.72 11.03
C VAL A 273 -6.63 -5.41 11.17
N SER A 274 -6.21 -5.66 12.42
CA SER A 274 -4.98 -6.37 12.68
C SER A 274 -5.03 -7.81 12.18
N THR A 275 -3.91 -8.22 11.59
CA THR A 275 -3.61 -9.59 11.18
C THR A 275 -2.28 -10.00 11.78
N GLN A 276 -2.03 -11.30 11.89
CA GLN A 276 -0.76 -11.76 12.42
C GLN A 276 0.39 -11.39 11.47
N LYS A 277 1.39 -10.68 12.01
CA LYS A 277 2.60 -10.27 11.32
C LYS A 277 3.81 -10.87 12.02
N SER A 278 4.75 -11.34 11.23
CA SER A 278 6.08 -11.75 11.69
C SER A 278 7.10 -10.77 11.14
N ALA A 279 7.81 -10.03 12.00
CA ALA A 279 8.83 -9.08 11.56
C ALA A 279 10.23 -9.55 11.93
N TYR A 280 11.15 -9.46 10.97
CA TYR A 280 12.57 -9.57 11.24
C TYR A 280 13.10 -8.18 11.59
N VAL A 281 13.77 -8.09 12.74
CA VAL A 281 14.36 -6.84 13.24
C VAL A 281 15.86 -7.01 13.40
N SER A 282 16.61 -5.95 13.10
CA SER A 282 18.07 -5.91 13.21
C SER A 282 18.53 -4.58 13.80
N LYS A 283 19.57 -4.64 14.62
CA LYS A 283 20.32 -3.48 15.08
C LYS A 283 21.19 -2.97 13.95
N ALA A 284 21.19 -1.65 13.73
CA ALA A 284 22.11 -0.99 12.81
C ALA A 284 22.77 0.20 13.50
N LYS A 285 24.06 0.40 13.24
CA LYS A 285 24.77 1.58 13.74
C LYS A 285 24.39 2.82 12.90
N MET A 286 24.17 3.95 13.56
CA MET A 286 23.87 5.23 12.93
C MET A 286 24.72 6.32 13.59
N GLY A 287 25.96 6.49 13.09
CA GLY A 287 26.97 7.31 13.77
C GLY A 287 27.32 6.73 15.14
N ASP A 288 27.26 7.54 16.20
CA ASP A 288 27.49 7.07 17.59
C ASP A 288 26.23 6.47 18.25
N LYS A 289 25.09 6.52 17.54
CA LYS A 289 23.83 5.93 17.99
C LYS A 289 23.62 4.58 17.30
N TRP A 290 22.57 3.88 17.72
CA TRP A 290 22.04 2.73 17.00
C TRP A 290 20.53 2.90 16.84
N VAL A 291 19.99 2.25 15.82
CA VAL A 291 18.55 2.16 15.56
C VAL A 291 18.16 0.70 15.32
N LEU A 292 16.92 0.37 15.61
CA LEU A 292 16.28 -0.86 15.16
C LEU A 292 15.75 -0.63 13.73
N ILE A 293 16.02 -1.57 12.84
CA ILE A 293 15.46 -1.61 11.49
C ILE A 293 14.68 -2.90 11.36
N GLY A 294 13.47 -2.84 10.83
CA GLY A 294 12.65 -4.02 10.66
C GLY A 294 11.77 -3.99 9.42
N SER A 295 11.35 -5.18 9.01
CA SER A 295 10.29 -5.41 8.03
C SER A 295 9.62 -6.73 8.36
N GLY A 296 8.46 -7.01 7.78
CA GLY A 296 7.72 -8.23 8.13
C GLY A 296 6.81 -8.75 7.05
N VAL A 297 6.47 -10.02 7.20
CA VAL A 297 5.47 -10.73 6.39
C VAL A 297 4.19 -10.88 7.19
N TYR A 298 3.05 -10.72 6.52
CA TYR A 298 1.75 -11.05 7.09
C TYR A 298 1.50 -12.55 6.88
N LEU A 299 1.22 -13.26 7.97
CA LEU A 299 1.04 -14.71 7.92
C LEU A 299 -0.30 -15.02 7.26
N ALA A 300 -0.27 -15.92 6.26
CA ALA A 300 -1.46 -16.32 5.55
C ALA A 300 -2.44 -17.05 6.48
N ASP A 301 -3.73 -16.87 6.20
CA ASP A 301 -4.83 -17.57 6.89
C ASP A 301 -4.94 -17.27 8.41
N ALA A 302 -4.17 -16.31 8.93
CA ALA A 302 -4.32 -15.82 10.29
C ALA A 302 -5.69 -15.13 10.44
N PRO A 303 -6.49 -15.49 11.45
CA PRO A 303 -7.78 -14.85 11.67
C PRO A 303 -7.58 -13.35 11.88
N LYS A 304 -8.33 -12.55 11.12
CA LYS A 304 -8.45 -11.11 11.39
C LYS A 304 -9.02 -10.92 12.79
N ALA A 305 -8.53 -9.93 13.53
CA ALA A 305 -9.13 -9.57 14.80
C ALA A 305 -10.63 -9.30 14.61
N ALA A 306 -11.47 -9.86 15.51
CA ALA A 306 -12.92 -9.70 15.42
C ALA A 306 -13.30 -8.22 15.50
N GLN A 307 -14.06 -7.73 14.52
CA GLN A 307 -14.68 -6.41 14.63
C GLN A 307 -15.86 -6.49 15.60
N ALA A 308 -15.85 -5.67 16.65
CA ALA A 308 -16.91 -5.67 17.66
C ALA A 308 -18.15 -4.88 17.21
N GLY A 309 -19.34 -5.42 17.52
CA GLY A 309 -20.62 -4.70 17.66
C GLY A 309 -21.51 -4.55 16.42
N GLU A 310 -22.83 -4.46 16.63
CA GLU A 310 -23.78 -3.94 15.62
C GLU A 310 -23.40 -2.49 15.29
N LYS A 311 -23.04 -2.25 14.03
CA LYS A 311 -22.58 -0.93 13.57
C LYS A 311 -23.77 -0.12 13.06
N MET A 312 -23.81 1.16 13.46
CA MET A 312 -24.69 2.18 12.89
C MET A 312 -24.66 2.15 11.35
N THR A 313 -25.82 2.07 10.72
CA THR A 313 -25.96 2.16 9.25
C THR A 313 -25.86 3.59 8.75
N ALA A 314 -25.59 3.78 7.45
CA ALA A 314 -25.58 5.09 6.82
C ALA A 314 -26.91 5.84 7.00
N ALA A 315 -28.04 5.15 6.83
CA ALA A 315 -29.37 5.72 6.96
C ALA A 315 -29.69 6.16 8.39
N GLU A 316 -29.32 5.36 9.40
CA GLU A 316 -29.50 5.70 10.80
C GLU A 316 -28.62 6.90 11.20
N LEU A 317 -27.38 6.97 10.72
CA LEU A 317 -26.48 8.11 10.98
C LEU A 317 -27.02 9.41 10.37
N MET A 318 -27.50 9.36 9.12
CA MET A 318 -28.13 10.51 8.47
C MET A 318 -29.35 11.00 9.28
N THR A 319 -30.16 10.07 9.77
CA THR A 319 -31.30 10.37 10.64
C THR A 319 -30.83 11.05 11.93
N LEU A 320 -29.82 10.49 12.61
CA LEU A 320 -29.26 11.05 13.84
C LEU A 320 -28.75 12.49 13.64
N VAL A 321 -28.01 12.74 12.55
CA VAL A 321 -27.46 14.08 12.25
C VAL A 321 -28.59 15.07 11.94
N ARG A 322 -29.61 14.67 11.19
CA ARG A 322 -30.77 15.52 10.88
C ARG A 322 -31.61 15.82 12.12
N GLU A 323 -31.80 14.85 13.00
CA GLU A 323 -32.44 15.07 14.30
C GLU A 323 -31.61 16.02 15.18
N GLY A 324 -30.29 15.84 15.23
CA GLY A 324 -29.38 16.73 15.95
C GLY A 324 -29.44 18.16 15.41
N ALA A 325 -29.49 18.32 14.07
CA ALA A 325 -29.68 19.62 13.43
C ALA A 325 -31.00 20.27 13.88
N ALA A 326 -32.12 19.53 13.88
CA ALA A 326 -33.41 20.06 14.31
C ALA A 326 -33.42 20.51 15.79
N VAL A 327 -32.68 19.80 16.66
CA VAL A 327 -32.50 20.24 18.06
C VAL A 327 -31.68 21.53 18.13
N LEU A 328 -30.57 21.61 17.39
CA LEU A 328 -29.72 22.80 17.33
C LEU A 328 -30.47 24.03 16.75
N GLU A 329 -31.31 23.85 15.74
CA GLU A 329 -32.18 24.92 15.20
C GLU A 329 -33.15 25.47 16.24
N LYS A 330 -33.58 24.63 17.18
CA LYS A 330 -34.54 25.01 18.23
C LYS A 330 -33.87 25.70 19.42
N ILE A 331 -32.72 25.20 19.88
CA ILE A 331 -32.14 25.61 21.17
C ILE A 331 -30.65 26.00 21.12
N GLY A 332 -30.00 25.93 19.96
CA GLY A 332 -28.60 26.31 19.78
C GLY A 332 -27.64 25.55 20.70
N GLU A 333 -26.68 26.25 21.30
CA GLU A 333 -25.66 25.67 22.18
C GLU A 333 -26.24 25.03 23.44
N LYS A 334 -27.48 25.34 23.81
CA LYS A 334 -28.16 24.71 24.96
C LYS A 334 -28.36 23.20 24.77
N ALA A 335 -28.21 22.68 23.56
CA ALA A 335 -28.22 21.24 23.26
C ALA A 335 -26.94 20.51 23.71
N TYR A 336 -25.80 21.21 23.84
CA TYR A 336 -24.50 20.59 24.06
C TYR A 336 -24.40 19.70 25.31
N PRO A 337 -25.01 20.04 26.47
CA PRO A 337 -25.02 19.13 27.61
C PRO A 337 -25.71 17.79 27.32
N GLU A 338 -26.81 17.80 26.58
CA GLU A 338 -27.53 16.58 26.17
C GLU A 338 -26.69 15.77 25.18
N PHE A 339 -26.11 16.43 24.17
CA PHE A 339 -25.28 15.76 23.16
C PHE A 339 -24.00 15.17 23.74
N ARG A 340 -23.51 15.67 24.87
CA ARG A 340 -22.31 15.17 25.56
C ARG A 340 -22.60 14.01 26.52
N GLN A 341 -23.86 13.70 26.79
CA GLN A 341 -24.22 12.63 27.71
C GLN A 341 -23.86 11.26 27.11
N LYS A 342 -22.82 10.61 27.65
CA LYS A 342 -22.42 9.24 27.29
C LYS A 342 -23.56 8.26 27.58
N GLY A 343 -23.79 7.33 26.65
CA GLY A 343 -24.89 6.37 26.70
C GLY A 343 -26.23 6.90 26.17
N SER A 344 -26.30 8.18 25.78
CA SER A 344 -27.48 8.74 25.11
C SER A 344 -27.53 8.29 23.64
N LYS A 345 -28.65 8.59 22.95
CA LYS A 345 -28.72 8.38 21.49
C LYS A 345 -27.71 9.21 20.71
N TRP A 346 -27.25 10.34 21.27
CA TRP A 346 -26.31 11.27 20.64
C TRP A 346 -24.85 10.88 20.82
N PHE A 347 -24.53 10.20 21.92
CA PHE A 347 -23.18 9.74 22.23
C PHE A 347 -23.21 8.36 22.86
N ARG A 348 -22.97 7.34 22.03
CA ARG A 348 -22.82 5.94 22.44
C ARG A 348 -21.81 5.25 21.53
N ASP A 349 -21.04 4.33 22.09
CA ASP A 349 -19.99 3.61 21.36
C ASP A 349 -19.04 4.60 20.66
N ASN A 350 -18.81 4.41 19.36
CA ASN A 350 -18.03 5.32 18.51
C ASN A 350 -18.90 6.39 17.81
N THR A 351 -20.21 6.43 18.07
CA THR A 351 -21.14 7.42 17.50
C THR A 351 -21.24 8.64 18.41
N TYR A 352 -20.95 9.82 17.88
CA TYR A 352 -21.07 11.08 18.61
C TYR A 352 -21.33 12.26 17.67
N LEU A 353 -21.98 13.31 18.17
CA LEU A 353 -22.13 14.57 17.44
C LEU A 353 -20.92 15.49 17.65
N PHE A 354 -20.59 16.25 16.61
CA PHE A 354 -19.70 17.41 16.68
C PHE A 354 -20.36 18.59 15.95
N VAL A 355 -19.97 19.81 16.30
CA VAL A 355 -20.41 21.04 15.65
C VAL A 355 -19.22 21.91 15.30
N TRP A 356 -19.15 22.39 14.07
CA TRP A 356 -18.16 23.35 13.58
C TRP A 356 -18.87 24.64 13.17
N SER A 357 -18.21 25.78 13.31
CA SER A 357 -18.60 27.01 12.61
C SER A 357 -18.22 26.93 11.13
N MET A 358 -18.80 27.80 10.30
CA MET A 358 -18.58 27.82 8.85
C MET A 358 -17.16 28.23 8.42
N ASP A 359 -16.33 28.74 9.34
CA ASP A 359 -14.89 28.98 9.14
C ASP A 359 -14.03 27.72 9.43
N GLY A 360 -14.63 26.64 9.92
CA GLY A 360 -13.97 25.39 10.28
C GLY A 360 -13.52 25.29 11.74
N THR A 361 -13.90 26.23 12.61
CA THR A 361 -13.60 26.13 14.05
C THR A 361 -14.52 25.11 14.73
N ARG A 362 -13.93 24.18 15.49
CA ARG A 362 -14.69 23.17 16.26
C ARG A 362 -15.32 23.83 17.48
N VAL A 363 -16.63 24.06 17.48
CA VAL A 363 -17.33 24.71 18.60
C VAL A 363 -17.91 23.70 19.60
N PHE A 364 -18.08 22.44 19.19
CA PHE A 364 -18.48 21.34 20.07
C PHE A 364 -17.93 20.01 19.53
N HIS A 365 -17.43 19.15 20.41
CA HIS A 365 -16.98 17.81 20.07
C HIS A 365 -17.22 16.85 21.26
N ALA A 366 -18.29 16.05 21.19
CA ALA A 366 -18.73 15.25 22.33
C ALA A 366 -17.69 14.23 22.83
N ALA A 367 -16.97 13.56 21.93
CA ALA A 367 -16.01 12.51 22.29
C ALA A 367 -14.64 13.04 22.74
N ASP A 368 -14.24 14.21 22.27
CA ASP A 368 -12.94 14.81 22.57
C ASP A 368 -13.07 16.34 22.66
N PRO A 369 -13.43 16.86 23.84
CA PRO A 369 -13.56 18.30 24.07
C PRO A 369 -12.26 19.08 23.92
N THR A 370 -11.09 18.42 23.92
CA THR A 370 -9.79 19.12 23.83
C THR A 370 -9.54 19.75 22.44
N LEU A 371 -10.33 19.34 21.45
CA LEU A 371 -10.33 19.86 20.08
C LEU A 371 -11.14 21.15 19.92
N GLU A 372 -11.99 21.49 20.89
CA GLU A 372 -12.86 22.67 20.83
C GLU A 372 -12.03 23.97 20.81
N GLY A 373 -12.50 24.96 20.04
CA GLY A 373 -11.81 26.23 19.80
C GLY A 373 -10.67 26.17 18.76
N ARG A 374 -10.32 24.98 18.26
CA ARG A 374 -9.27 24.83 17.22
C ARG A 374 -9.88 24.87 15.81
N ASN A 375 -9.27 25.65 14.92
CA ASN A 375 -9.64 25.66 13.51
C ASN A 375 -9.15 24.38 12.81
N ALA A 376 -10.06 23.78 12.05
CA ALA A 376 -9.87 22.51 11.38
C ALA A 376 -10.09 22.59 9.86
N SER A 377 -10.17 23.77 9.27
CA SER A 377 -10.43 23.92 7.83
C SER A 377 -9.31 23.33 6.96
N GLY A 378 -8.05 23.45 7.40
CA GLY A 378 -6.87 23.01 6.65
C GLY A 378 -6.38 21.58 6.97
N VAL A 379 -7.09 20.83 7.82
CA VAL A 379 -6.64 19.49 8.22
C VAL A 379 -6.75 18.50 7.07
N LYS A 380 -5.77 17.60 7.01
CA LYS A 380 -5.71 16.48 6.07
C LYS A 380 -5.64 15.17 6.83
N ASP A 381 -6.10 14.09 6.22
CA ASP A 381 -5.87 12.74 6.74
C ASP A 381 -4.49 12.20 6.32
N VAL A 382 -4.21 10.95 6.70
CA VAL A 382 -2.93 10.28 6.43
C VAL A 382 -2.70 9.97 4.94
N LEU A 383 -3.73 10.02 4.11
CA LEU A 383 -3.65 9.89 2.65
C LEU A 383 -3.58 11.27 1.97
N GLY A 384 -3.51 12.36 2.74
CA GLY A 384 -3.47 13.73 2.24
C GLY A 384 -4.85 14.32 1.92
N ARG A 385 -5.95 13.63 2.23
CA ARG A 385 -7.32 14.08 1.94
C ARG A 385 -7.71 15.28 2.79
N PRO A 386 -8.08 16.42 2.20
CA PRO A 386 -8.40 17.66 2.94
C PRO A 386 -9.81 17.62 3.54
N TYR A 387 -10.08 16.66 4.43
CA TYR A 387 -11.43 16.40 4.93
C TYR A 387 -12.07 17.60 5.64
N GLY A 388 -11.27 18.47 6.26
CA GLY A 388 -11.77 19.73 6.84
C GLY A 388 -12.39 20.65 5.80
N LYS A 389 -11.69 20.85 4.67
CA LYS A 389 -12.21 21.59 3.52
C LYS A 389 -13.45 20.92 2.93
N MET A 390 -13.45 19.59 2.85
CA MET A 390 -14.59 18.83 2.31
C MET A 390 -15.84 18.95 3.18
N PHE A 391 -15.71 19.03 4.51
CA PHE A 391 -16.86 19.31 5.39
C PHE A 391 -17.48 20.67 5.08
N LEU A 392 -16.64 21.70 4.93
CA LEU A 392 -17.08 23.05 4.59
C LEU A 392 -17.77 23.08 3.22
N GLU A 393 -17.19 22.44 2.21
CA GLU A 393 -17.76 22.35 0.86
C GLU A 393 -19.12 21.62 0.84
N ALA A 394 -19.22 20.48 1.53
CA ALA A 394 -20.46 19.72 1.63
C ALA A 394 -21.57 20.55 2.32
N ALA A 395 -21.23 21.25 3.40
CA ALA A 395 -22.16 22.12 4.10
C ALA A 395 -22.48 23.40 3.33
N ALA A 396 -21.58 23.95 2.51
CA ALA A 396 -21.81 25.14 1.69
C ALA A 396 -22.61 24.84 0.41
N GLY A 397 -22.63 23.58 -0.04
CA GLY A 397 -23.34 23.16 -1.24
C GLY A 397 -24.86 23.43 -1.19
N PRO A 398 -25.55 23.33 -2.35
CA PRO A 398 -26.99 23.60 -2.44
C PRO A 398 -27.84 22.70 -1.54
N ALA A 399 -27.47 21.42 -1.42
CA ALA A 399 -28.14 20.48 -0.52
C ALA A 399 -27.93 20.85 0.97
N GLY A 400 -26.85 21.56 1.28
CA GLY A 400 -26.46 21.91 2.65
C GLY A 400 -26.10 20.70 3.51
N GLU A 401 -25.86 19.54 2.92
CA GLU A 401 -25.47 18.31 3.60
C GLU A 401 -24.76 17.37 2.64
N GLY A 402 -24.00 16.41 3.18
CA GLY A 402 -23.30 15.42 2.36
C GLY A 402 -22.36 14.51 3.16
N TRP A 403 -21.92 13.44 2.48
CA TRP A 403 -20.95 12.49 3.00
C TRP A 403 -19.51 12.90 2.70
N VAL A 404 -18.62 12.68 3.67
CA VAL A 404 -17.17 12.88 3.54
C VAL A 404 -16.44 11.68 4.15
N HIS A 405 -15.58 11.04 3.36
CA HIS A 405 -14.94 9.74 3.67
C HIS A 405 -13.42 9.84 3.86
N TYR A 406 -12.87 9.73 5.05
CA TYR A 406 -11.46 10.03 5.29
C TYR A 406 -10.88 9.07 6.32
N MET A 407 -9.56 8.96 6.34
CA MET A 407 -8.86 8.11 7.29
C MET A 407 -8.74 8.82 8.65
N TYR A 408 -9.32 8.23 9.69
CA TYR A 408 -9.30 8.80 11.04
C TYR A 408 -9.26 7.69 12.08
N PRO A 409 -8.51 7.83 13.17
CA PRO A 409 -8.48 6.81 14.21
C PRO A 409 -9.83 6.69 14.92
N GLU A 410 -10.18 5.49 15.35
CA GLU A 410 -11.27 5.31 16.30
C GLU A 410 -10.90 5.97 17.65
N PRO A 411 -11.88 6.39 18.47
CA PRO A 411 -11.59 6.93 19.80
C PRO A 411 -10.73 5.95 20.63
N GLY A 412 -9.51 6.37 20.98
CA GLY A 412 -8.56 5.54 21.74
C GLY A 412 -7.62 4.68 20.89
N ASP A 413 -7.79 4.66 19.56
CA ASP A 413 -6.88 3.99 18.63
C ASP A 413 -5.84 4.98 18.06
N ILE A 414 -4.72 4.45 17.57
CA ILE A 414 -3.67 5.18 16.87
C ILE A 414 -3.69 4.89 15.37
N PHE A 415 -4.30 3.79 14.94
CA PHE A 415 -4.40 3.42 13.54
C PHE A 415 -5.62 4.09 12.91
N PRO A 416 -5.43 4.91 11.86
CA PRO A 416 -6.56 5.47 11.17
C PRO A 416 -7.32 4.36 10.43
N THR A 417 -8.64 4.46 10.43
CA THR A 417 -9.53 3.63 9.63
C THR A 417 -10.45 4.50 8.79
N TRP A 418 -11.11 3.94 7.78
CA TRP A 418 -12.04 4.67 6.95
C TRP A 418 -13.22 5.15 7.78
N LYS A 419 -13.34 6.47 7.94
CA LYS A 419 -14.45 7.14 8.59
C LYS A 419 -15.31 7.83 7.55
N SER A 420 -16.59 7.51 7.52
CA SER A 420 -17.59 8.18 6.72
C SER A 420 -18.40 9.09 7.63
N THR A 421 -18.30 10.39 7.41
CA THR A 421 -19.01 11.41 8.20
C THR A 421 -20.07 12.05 7.35
N PHE A 422 -21.31 12.06 7.86
CA PHE A 422 -22.38 12.86 7.29
C PHE A 422 -22.42 14.21 8.00
N VAL A 423 -22.37 15.29 7.23
CA VAL A 423 -22.45 16.66 7.75
C VAL A 423 -23.69 17.36 7.23
N LYS A 424 -24.25 18.27 8.03
CA LYS A 424 -25.39 19.11 7.68
C LYS A 424 -25.18 20.53 8.18
N ARG A 425 -25.42 21.51 7.30
CA ARG A 425 -25.51 22.93 7.63
C ARG A 425 -26.78 23.17 8.45
N VAL A 426 -26.63 23.89 9.55
CA VAL A 426 -27.68 24.20 10.51
C VAL A 426 -27.65 25.69 10.85
N THR A 427 -28.81 26.30 11.07
CA THR A 427 -28.91 27.71 11.49
C THR A 427 -29.42 27.77 12.92
N PHE A 428 -28.61 28.29 13.83
CA PHE A 428 -29.00 28.41 15.25
C PHE A 428 -30.06 29.49 15.45
N PRO A 429 -30.75 29.54 16.60
CA PRO A 429 -31.68 30.62 16.94
C PRO A 429 -31.08 32.02 16.89
N SER A 430 -29.76 32.14 17.02
CA SER A 430 -29.01 33.41 16.84
C SER A 430 -28.99 33.91 15.39
N GLY A 431 -29.34 33.06 14.42
CA GLY A 431 -29.21 33.32 12.98
C GLY A 431 -27.84 32.91 12.40
N GLU A 432 -26.89 32.50 13.25
CA GLU A 432 -25.58 32.04 12.80
C GLU A 432 -25.65 30.62 12.24
N GLN A 433 -24.82 30.35 11.23
CA GLN A 433 -24.72 29.05 10.58
C GLN A 433 -23.56 28.23 11.12
N TYR A 434 -23.84 26.94 11.29
CA TYR A 434 -22.92 25.93 11.77
C TYR A 434 -23.03 24.66 10.94
N ILE A 435 -22.14 23.71 11.20
CA ILE A 435 -22.12 22.39 10.60
C ILE A 435 -22.23 21.39 11.74
N VAL A 436 -23.29 20.59 11.77
CA VAL A 436 -23.40 19.44 12.67
C VAL A 436 -23.03 18.19 11.89
N GLY A 437 -22.30 17.27 12.52
CA GLY A 437 -21.94 16.01 11.88
C GLY A 437 -21.74 14.87 12.86
N SER A 438 -21.76 13.67 12.30
CA SER A 438 -21.42 12.42 12.98
C SER A 438 -20.82 11.45 11.97
N GLY A 439 -20.04 10.48 12.46
CA GLY A 439 -19.32 9.56 11.59
C GLY A 439 -19.45 8.10 12.01
N ILE A 440 -19.31 7.22 11.03
CA ILE A 440 -19.23 5.77 11.18
C ILE A 440 -17.92 5.27 10.58
N TYR A 441 -17.32 4.28 11.24
CA TYR A 441 -16.07 3.67 10.83
C TYR A 441 -16.33 2.39 10.07
N ASN A 442 -15.56 2.15 9.00
CA ASN A 442 -15.71 1.01 8.09
C ASN A 442 -17.16 0.84 7.62
N MET A 443 -17.72 1.93 7.07
CA MET A 443 -19.08 1.95 6.55
C MET A 443 -19.29 0.81 5.57
N GLN A 444 -20.36 0.04 5.75
CA GLN A 444 -20.79 -0.95 4.77
C GLN A 444 -21.41 -0.22 3.58
N MET A 445 -20.91 -0.51 2.38
CA MET A 445 -21.45 0.07 1.15
C MET A 445 -22.78 -0.58 0.79
N ASP A 446 -23.72 0.23 0.32
CA ASP A 446 -25.02 -0.23 -0.13
C ASP A 446 -25.43 0.44 -1.46
N LYS A 447 -26.57 0.02 -2.00
CA LYS A 447 -27.09 0.56 -3.25
C LYS A 447 -27.35 2.08 -3.19
N PRO A 448 -28.10 2.61 -2.21
CA PRO A 448 -28.34 4.05 -2.11
C PRO A 448 -27.06 4.88 -2.12
N PHE A 449 -26.03 4.43 -1.40
CA PHE A 449 -24.76 5.14 -1.35
C PHE A 449 -24.07 5.19 -2.72
N ILE A 450 -23.95 4.05 -3.42
CA ILE A 450 -23.35 4.03 -4.76
C ILE A 450 -24.15 4.86 -5.76
N GLU A 451 -25.48 4.82 -5.70
CA GLU A 451 -26.33 5.68 -6.52
C GLU A 451 -26.02 7.16 -6.30
N ASP A 452 -25.84 7.62 -5.05
CA ASP A 452 -25.42 8.99 -4.74
C ASP A 452 -24.06 9.34 -5.36
N VAL A 453 -23.06 8.48 -5.20
CA VAL A 453 -21.71 8.70 -5.76
C VAL A 453 -21.78 8.84 -7.29
N VAL A 454 -22.49 7.93 -7.96
CA VAL A 454 -22.66 7.96 -9.42
C VAL A 454 -23.48 9.17 -9.86
N ASN A 455 -24.52 9.55 -9.13
CA ASN A 455 -25.30 10.77 -9.40
C ASN A 455 -24.41 12.02 -9.35
N ARG A 456 -23.61 12.18 -8.28
CA ARG A 456 -22.72 13.34 -8.14
C ARG A 456 -21.65 13.38 -9.22
N ALA A 457 -21.07 12.24 -9.57
CA ALA A 457 -20.10 12.14 -10.65
C ALA A 457 -20.74 12.42 -12.02
N ALA A 458 -21.95 11.89 -12.25
CA ALA A 458 -22.70 12.13 -13.47
C ALA A 458 -23.05 13.61 -13.66
N SER A 459 -23.49 14.31 -12.61
CA SER A 459 -23.72 15.76 -12.66
C SER A 459 -22.44 16.52 -12.98
N LEU A 460 -21.31 16.14 -12.35
CA LEU A 460 -20.02 16.76 -12.63
C LEU A 460 -19.60 16.58 -14.10
N VAL A 461 -19.77 15.37 -14.67
CA VAL A 461 -19.48 15.09 -16.09
C VAL A 461 -20.47 15.81 -17.01
N ALA A 462 -21.75 15.91 -16.65
CA ALA A 462 -22.74 16.65 -17.43
C ALA A 462 -22.34 18.13 -17.57
N GLU A 463 -21.92 18.74 -16.45
CA GLU A 463 -21.54 20.15 -16.37
C GLU A 463 -20.21 20.46 -17.06
N GLN A 464 -19.20 19.59 -16.92
CA GLN A 464 -17.80 19.90 -17.30
C GLN A 464 -17.24 19.01 -18.41
N GLY A 465 -17.96 17.97 -18.84
CA GLY A 465 -17.48 17.00 -19.81
C GLY A 465 -16.13 16.39 -19.41
N LYS A 466 -15.17 16.39 -20.34
CA LYS A 466 -13.82 15.83 -20.13
C LYS A 466 -13.01 16.57 -19.04
N GLU A 467 -13.32 17.83 -18.74
CA GLU A 467 -12.59 18.58 -17.70
C GLU A 467 -12.83 17.99 -16.30
N ALA A 468 -13.98 17.33 -16.08
CA ALA A 468 -14.31 16.61 -14.86
C ALA A 468 -13.34 15.45 -14.55
N PHE A 469 -12.73 14.85 -15.57
CA PHE A 469 -12.04 13.57 -15.42
C PHE A 469 -10.81 13.67 -14.50
N SER A 470 -10.14 14.82 -14.45
CA SER A 470 -9.04 15.07 -13.52
C SER A 470 -9.50 14.93 -12.06
N ARG A 471 -10.68 15.44 -11.74
CA ARG A 471 -11.29 15.40 -10.41
C ARG A 471 -11.84 14.01 -10.06
N LEU A 472 -12.31 13.24 -11.05
CA LEU A 472 -12.71 11.85 -10.85
C LEU A 472 -11.49 10.94 -10.59
N ARG A 473 -10.30 11.29 -11.12
CA ARG A 473 -9.05 10.58 -10.88
C ARG A 473 -8.35 10.93 -9.56
N ASP A 474 -8.68 12.07 -8.96
CA ASP A 474 -8.04 12.55 -7.73
C ASP A 474 -8.33 11.61 -6.55
N LYS A 475 -7.31 10.84 -6.15
CA LYS A 475 -7.36 9.89 -5.03
C LYS A 475 -7.62 10.55 -3.68
N THR A 476 -7.42 11.87 -3.57
CA THR A 476 -7.76 12.66 -2.37
C THR A 476 -9.17 13.25 -2.45
N GLY A 477 -9.87 13.05 -3.56
CA GLY A 477 -11.20 13.59 -3.82
C GLY A 477 -12.35 12.78 -3.20
N PRO A 478 -13.60 13.14 -3.54
CA PRO A 478 -14.81 12.52 -3.00
C PRO A 478 -15.27 11.25 -3.74
N PHE A 479 -14.60 10.88 -4.83
CA PHE A 479 -15.05 9.80 -5.74
C PHE A 479 -14.23 8.51 -5.61
N ILE A 480 -13.27 8.49 -4.69
CA ILE A 480 -12.43 7.33 -4.39
C ILE A 480 -12.33 7.22 -2.87
N PHE A 481 -12.78 6.09 -2.33
CA PHE A 481 -12.63 5.77 -0.91
C PHE A 481 -12.84 4.26 -0.72
N MET A 482 -12.12 3.65 0.22
CA MET A 482 -12.09 2.18 0.37
C MET A 482 -11.78 1.49 -0.98
N ASP A 483 -12.63 0.57 -1.42
CA ASP A 483 -12.58 -0.13 -2.71
C ASP A 483 -13.57 0.45 -3.74
N THR A 484 -14.25 1.55 -3.40
CA THR A 484 -15.23 2.24 -4.24
C THR A 484 -14.57 3.35 -5.04
N TYR A 485 -14.83 3.37 -6.33
CA TYR A 485 -14.31 4.35 -7.28
C TYR A 485 -15.30 4.62 -8.40
N VAL A 486 -15.22 5.79 -9.01
CA VAL A 486 -15.96 6.15 -10.22
C VAL A 486 -15.15 5.80 -11.45
N PHE A 487 -15.80 5.17 -12.43
CA PHE A 487 -15.28 4.99 -13.78
C PHE A 487 -16.16 5.70 -14.81
N VAL A 488 -15.59 5.98 -15.98
CA VAL A 488 -16.29 6.61 -17.10
C VAL A 488 -15.91 5.92 -18.40
N ASP A 489 -16.91 5.45 -19.14
CA ASP A 489 -16.75 4.81 -20.44
C ASP A 489 -17.44 5.59 -21.56
N THR A 490 -16.99 5.35 -22.78
CA THR A 490 -17.72 5.72 -23.99
C THR A 490 -18.70 4.61 -24.41
N PRO A 491 -19.72 4.93 -25.24
CA PRO A 491 -20.65 3.92 -25.76
C PRO A 491 -20.02 2.84 -26.65
N ASP A 492 -18.80 3.04 -27.15
CA ASP A 492 -18.08 2.02 -27.92
C ASP A 492 -17.30 1.03 -27.04
N GLY A 493 -17.25 1.27 -25.73
CA GLY A 493 -16.51 0.45 -24.76
C GLY A 493 -15.10 0.93 -24.46
N THR A 494 -14.70 2.11 -24.92
CA THR A 494 -13.41 2.71 -24.52
C THR A 494 -13.52 3.30 -23.11
N GLU A 495 -12.65 2.85 -22.21
CA GLU A 495 -12.58 3.34 -20.84
C GLU A 495 -11.78 4.65 -20.75
N LEU A 496 -12.39 5.70 -20.20
CA LEU A 496 -11.85 7.06 -20.16
C LEU A 496 -11.30 7.45 -18.79
N VAL A 497 -11.87 6.89 -17.71
CA VAL A 497 -11.48 7.18 -16.34
C VAL A 497 -11.57 5.89 -15.55
N ASN A 498 -10.46 5.45 -14.96
CA ASN A 498 -10.44 4.34 -14.02
C ASN A 498 -9.32 4.55 -12.99
N PRO A 499 -9.58 5.25 -11.88
CA PRO A 499 -8.54 5.55 -10.90
C PRO A 499 -8.06 4.33 -10.12
N ALA A 500 -8.84 3.25 -10.11
CA ALA A 500 -8.46 1.99 -9.50
C ALA A 500 -7.53 1.17 -10.42
N GLN A 501 -7.74 1.25 -11.74
CA GLN A 501 -6.99 0.51 -12.75
C GLN A 501 -6.61 1.44 -13.93
N PRO A 502 -5.70 2.41 -13.73
CA PRO A 502 -5.37 3.40 -14.77
C PRO A 502 -4.80 2.79 -16.05
N SER A 503 -4.25 1.56 -15.95
CA SER A 503 -3.74 0.80 -17.10
C SER A 503 -4.82 0.36 -18.10
N LEU A 504 -6.11 0.52 -17.75
CA LEU A 504 -7.24 0.28 -18.64
C LEU A 504 -7.65 1.51 -19.46
N GLU A 505 -7.29 2.72 -19.02
CA GLU A 505 -7.69 3.94 -19.69
C GLU A 505 -7.15 3.98 -21.14
N GLY A 506 -8.04 4.34 -22.08
CA GLY A 506 -7.77 4.37 -23.52
C GLY A 506 -7.92 3.02 -24.23
N LYS A 507 -8.13 1.92 -23.51
CA LYS A 507 -8.41 0.61 -24.11
C LYS A 507 -9.90 0.45 -24.36
N ASN A 508 -10.23 -0.22 -25.46
CA ASN A 508 -11.59 -0.68 -25.72
C ASN A 508 -11.80 -2.05 -25.05
N LEU A 509 -12.75 -2.12 -24.11
CA LEU A 509 -13.04 -3.30 -23.30
C LEU A 509 -14.42 -3.89 -23.62
N ILE A 510 -15.02 -3.56 -24.78
CA ILE A 510 -16.39 -4.00 -25.11
C ILE A 510 -16.55 -5.52 -25.18
N ASP A 511 -15.49 -6.23 -25.58
CA ASP A 511 -15.46 -7.69 -25.69
C ASP A 511 -14.92 -8.38 -24.43
N LEU A 512 -14.61 -7.61 -23.38
CA LEU A 512 -14.10 -8.12 -22.12
C LEU A 512 -15.16 -9.00 -21.44
N ARG A 513 -14.70 -10.17 -20.97
CA ARG A 513 -15.54 -11.11 -20.23
C ARG A 513 -15.03 -11.31 -18.82
N ASP A 514 -15.96 -11.43 -17.89
CA ASP A 514 -15.65 -11.76 -16.49
C ASP A 514 -15.32 -13.25 -16.31
N LEU A 515 -15.01 -13.67 -15.07
CA LEU A 515 -14.69 -15.08 -14.75
C LEU A 515 -15.81 -16.07 -15.09
N LYS A 516 -17.05 -15.61 -15.25
CA LYS A 516 -18.21 -16.43 -15.62
C LYS A 516 -18.54 -16.35 -17.11
N GLY A 517 -17.76 -15.60 -17.89
CA GLY A 517 -17.96 -15.41 -19.33
C GLY A 517 -18.95 -14.31 -19.70
N ASN A 518 -19.48 -13.57 -18.71
CA ASN A 518 -20.42 -12.47 -18.94
C ASN A 518 -19.69 -11.29 -19.57
N ALA A 519 -20.32 -10.59 -20.52
CA ALA A 519 -19.73 -9.39 -21.10
C ALA A 519 -19.82 -8.23 -20.10
N VAL A 520 -18.70 -7.63 -19.74
CA VAL A 520 -18.67 -6.62 -18.66
C VAL A 520 -19.25 -5.29 -19.17
N LEU A 521 -18.45 -4.52 -19.92
CA LEU A 521 -18.86 -3.18 -20.36
C LEU A 521 -20.05 -3.21 -21.32
N LYS A 522 -20.15 -4.25 -22.16
CA LYS A 522 -21.22 -4.35 -23.16
C LYS A 522 -22.61 -4.36 -22.53
N ASP A 523 -22.79 -5.13 -21.45
CA ASP A 523 -24.08 -5.26 -20.79
C ASP A 523 -24.40 -3.99 -19.98
N GLU A 524 -23.39 -3.40 -19.32
CA GLU A 524 -23.51 -2.12 -18.61
C GLU A 524 -23.93 -0.97 -19.55
N ILE A 525 -23.21 -0.81 -20.66
CA ILE A 525 -23.48 0.22 -21.67
C ILE A 525 -24.86 0.01 -22.28
N ALA A 526 -25.21 -1.22 -22.67
CA ALA A 526 -26.51 -1.51 -23.28
C ALA A 526 -27.67 -1.15 -22.33
N ALA A 527 -27.55 -1.51 -21.04
CA ALA A 527 -28.57 -1.21 -20.04
C ALA A 527 -28.68 0.30 -19.79
N ALA A 528 -27.55 1.00 -19.59
CA ALA A 528 -27.56 2.45 -19.39
C ALA A 528 -28.07 3.22 -20.63
N MET A 529 -27.75 2.77 -21.83
CA MET A 529 -28.21 3.40 -23.08
C MET A 529 -29.73 3.30 -23.24
N LYS A 530 -30.29 2.12 -22.91
CA LYS A 530 -31.72 1.81 -23.00
C LYS A 530 -32.53 2.50 -21.90
N ASP A 531 -32.14 2.31 -20.64
CA ASP A 531 -32.98 2.66 -19.48
C ASP A 531 -32.50 3.95 -18.78
N GLY A 532 -31.41 4.57 -19.25
CA GLY A 532 -30.80 5.77 -18.69
C GLY A 532 -29.87 5.47 -17.50
N SER A 533 -30.19 4.48 -16.69
CA SER A 533 -29.33 3.93 -15.65
C SER A 533 -29.73 2.51 -15.28
N ALA A 534 -28.79 1.70 -14.78
CA ALA A 534 -29.05 0.31 -14.44
C ALA A 534 -28.13 -0.21 -13.34
N TRP A 535 -28.60 -1.23 -12.61
CA TRP A 535 -27.80 -2.07 -11.73
C TRP A 535 -27.45 -3.38 -12.42
N LEU A 536 -26.19 -3.80 -12.30
CA LEU A 536 -25.67 -5.06 -12.81
C LEU A 536 -24.83 -5.75 -11.74
N ASP A 537 -24.80 -7.09 -11.78
CA ASP A 537 -23.91 -7.91 -10.95
C ASP A 537 -22.88 -8.58 -11.89
N LEU A 538 -21.60 -8.43 -11.60
CA LEU A 538 -20.49 -8.93 -12.42
C LEU A 538 -19.29 -9.33 -11.56
N TYR A 539 -18.31 -10.00 -12.14
CA TYR A 539 -17.02 -10.23 -11.45
C TYR A 539 -15.97 -9.22 -11.91
N TRP A 540 -15.37 -8.53 -10.94
CA TRP A 540 -14.34 -7.52 -11.21
C TRP A 540 -13.24 -7.52 -10.15
N PHE A 541 -12.09 -6.99 -10.51
CA PHE A 541 -10.94 -6.90 -9.64
C PHE A 541 -11.10 -5.75 -8.64
N LYS A 542 -10.99 -6.07 -7.33
CA LYS A 542 -10.87 -5.06 -6.27
C LYS A 542 -9.62 -4.19 -6.51
N PRO A 543 -9.64 -2.88 -6.18
CA PRO A 543 -8.45 -2.05 -6.28
C PRO A 543 -7.26 -2.68 -5.55
N GLY A 544 -6.13 -2.80 -6.23
CA GLY A 544 -4.91 -3.42 -5.69
C GLY A 544 -4.95 -4.95 -5.56
N GLN A 545 -5.98 -5.62 -6.09
CA GLN A 545 -6.10 -7.08 -6.08
C GLN A 545 -6.20 -7.65 -7.50
N ASN A 546 -5.63 -8.83 -7.70
CA ASN A 546 -5.62 -9.52 -9.00
C ASN A 546 -6.56 -10.73 -9.04
N THR A 547 -7.41 -10.88 -8.03
CA THR A 547 -8.47 -11.88 -8.00
C THR A 547 -9.81 -11.17 -8.14
N PRO A 548 -10.60 -11.48 -9.19
CA PRO A 548 -11.94 -10.93 -9.32
C PRO A 548 -12.84 -11.38 -8.17
N ALA A 549 -13.63 -10.45 -7.66
CA ALA A 549 -14.68 -10.68 -6.67
C ALA A 549 -16.03 -10.26 -7.26
N GLN A 550 -17.12 -10.75 -6.67
CA GLN A 550 -18.45 -10.31 -7.06
C GLN A 550 -18.61 -8.81 -6.74
N LYS A 551 -18.92 -8.04 -7.78
CA LYS A 551 -19.16 -6.60 -7.74
C LYS A 551 -20.56 -6.31 -8.22
N ARG A 552 -21.25 -5.46 -7.47
CA ARG A 552 -22.53 -4.90 -7.85
C ARG A 552 -22.31 -3.48 -8.32
N THR A 553 -22.60 -3.21 -9.59
CA THR A 553 -22.28 -1.95 -10.27
C THR A 553 -23.54 -1.21 -10.68
N PHE A 554 -23.57 0.10 -10.44
CA PHE A 554 -24.58 1.01 -10.94
C PHE A 554 -23.96 1.91 -12.01
N VAL A 555 -24.62 2.01 -13.15
CA VAL A 555 -24.19 2.85 -14.28
C VAL A 555 -25.28 3.83 -14.66
N ARG A 556 -24.89 5.02 -15.12
CA ARG A 556 -25.78 6.07 -15.62
C ARG A 556 -25.25 6.66 -16.91
N LYS A 557 -26.13 6.81 -17.90
CA LYS A 557 -25.87 7.57 -19.12
C LYS A 557 -25.88 9.07 -18.82
N VAL A 558 -24.88 9.77 -19.33
CA VAL A 558 -24.70 11.22 -19.21
C VAL A 558 -24.39 11.80 -20.58
N GLN A 559 -24.86 13.01 -20.86
CA GLN A 559 -24.50 13.76 -22.06
C GLN A 559 -23.83 15.07 -21.66
N SER A 560 -22.73 15.41 -22.35
CA SER A 560 -22.09 16.72 -22.23
C SER A 560 -21.41 17.08 -23.55
N GLY A 561 -21.59 18.31 -24.01
CA GLY A 561 -20.96 18.79 -25.25
C GLY A 561 -21.29 17.98 -26.52
N GLY A 562 -22.41 17.27 -26.57
CA GLY A 562 -22.79 16.39 -27.69
C GLY A 562 -22.17 14.99 -27.64
N GLU A 563 -21.28 14.72 -26.68
CA GLU A 563 -20.76 13.38 -26.40
C GLU A 563 -21.65 12.67 -25.37
N THR A 564 -21.67 11.34 -25.43
CA THR A 564 -22.35 10.47 -24.45
C THR A 564 -21.30 9.73 -23.65
N TYR A 565 -21.51 9.62 -22.34
CA TYR A 565 -20.66 8.90 -21.41
C TYR A 565 -21.51 7.95 -20.56
N ILE A 566 -20.93 6.84 -20.15
CA ILE A 566 -21.47 5.95 -19.13
C ILE A 566 -20.63 6.16 -17.86
N VAL A 567 -21.25 6.72 -16.82
CA VAL A 567 -20.59 6.96 -15.53
C VAL A 567 -21.04 5.87 -14.57
N GLY A 568 -20.09 5.19 -13.93
CA GLY A 568 -20.38 4.04 -13.08
C GLY A 568 -19.58 3.98 -11.79
N SER A 569 -20.10 3.23 -10.83
CA SER A 569 -19.41 2.85 -9.60
C SER A 569 -20.08 1.60 -9.01
N GLY A 570 -19.46 0.96 -8.03
CA GLY A 570 -20.01 -0.25 -7.43
C GLY A 570 -19.31 -0.62 -6.12
N PHE A 571 -19.87 -1.63 -5.47
CA PHE A 571 -19.33 -2.22 -4.25
C PHE A 571 -19.22 -3.73 -4.39
N TYR A 572 -18.32 -4.33 -3.60
CA TYR A 572 -18.11 -5.77 -3.57
C TYR A 572 -18.92 -6.41 -2.44
N THR A 573 -19.47 -7.59 -2.69
CA THR A 573 -20.40 -8.27 -1.75
C THR A 573 -19.72 -9.30 -0.84
N GLU A 574 -18.39 -9.45 -0.96
CA GLU A 574 -17.57 -10.46 -0.28
C GLU A 574 -16.46 -9.83 0.55
#